data_AF-A0A0R3TZF4-F1
#
_entry.id   AF-A0A0R3TZF4-F1
#
_cell.length_a   1.000
_cell.length_b   1.000
_cell.length_c   1.000
_cell.angle_alpha   90.00
_cell.angle_beta   90.00
_cell.angle_gamma   90.00
#
_symmetry.space_group_name_H-M   'P 1'
#
loop_
_entity.id
_entity.type
_entity.pdbx_description
1 polymer ?
#
loop_
_entity_poly.entity_id
_entity_poly.type
_entity_poly.pdbx_seq_one_letter_code
_entity_poly.pdbx_strand_id
1 'polypeptide(L)'
;MASDASAALNKGIETVVKATEEDKKKNYEEALRLYQAGCQYMLHALKYGCHNDTSRDSIKNKVKQYLDRAEKIKNYLDSSNNRDDVS
;
A
#
# COMPACT_ATOMS: atom_id res chain seq x y z
N MET A 1 -19.19 4.82 -16.91
CA MET A 1 -17.93 4.17 -16.47
C MET A 1 -17.19 4.97 -15.39
N ALA A 2 -17.75 6.04 -14.80
CA ALA A 2 -17.08 6.83 -13.75
C ALA A 2 -17.23 6.25 -12.32
N SER A 3 -18.05 5.20 -12.14
CA SER A 3 -18.39 4.59 -10.84
C SER A 3 -17.27 3.73 -10.24
N ASP A 4 -16.50 3.03 -11.07
CA ASP A 4 -15.56 2.00 -10.61
C ASP A 4 -14.26 2.57 -10.03
N ALA A 5 -13.80 3.71 -10.53
CA ALA A 5 -12.56 4.32 -10.03
C ALA A 5 -12.70 4.84 -8.60
N SER A 6 -13.87 5.37 -8.24
CA SER A 6 -14.13 5.82 -6.86
C SER A 6 -14.26 4.63 -5.90
N ALA A 7 -14.86 3.52 -6.35
CA ALA A 7 -14.91 2.28 -5.60
C ALA A 7 -13.51 1.66 -5.40
N ALA A 8 -12.68 1.67 -6.44
CA ALA A 8 -11.28 1.24 -6.35
C ALA A 8 -10.48 2.11 -5.38
N LEU A 9 -10.69 3.43 -5.37
CA LEU A 9 -10.02 4.33 -4.42
C LEU A 9 -10.40 4.00 -2.98
N ASN A 10 -11.69 3.87 -2.68
CA ASN A 10 -12.18 3.53 -1.34
C ASN A 10 -11.64 2.17 -0.88
N LYS A 11 -11.69 1.16 -1.76
CA LYS A 11 -11.12 -0.16 -1.48
C LYS A 11 -9.62 -0.09 -1.22
N GLY A 12 -8.89 0.73 -1.98
CA GLY A 12 -7.47 0.99 -1.76
C GLY A 12 -7.20 1.59 -0.38
N ILE A 13 -7.99 2.58 0.03
CA ILE A 13 -7.91 3.23 1.35
C ILE A 13 -8.17 2.22 2.47
N GLU A 14 -9.26 1.45 2.38
CA GLU A 14 -9.56 0.40 3.37
C GLU A 14 -8.45 -0.65 3.47
N THR A 15 -7.85 -1.01 2.33
CA THR A 15 -6.76 -1.98 2.27
C THR A 15 -5.50 -1.44 2.96
N VAL A 16 -5.10 -0.19 2.72
CA VAL A 16 -3.94 0.40 3.41
C VAL A 16 -4.20 0.62 4.91
N VAL A 17 -5.44 0.90 5.31
CA VAL A 17 -5.80 0.95 6.74
C VAL A 17 -5.58 -0.41 7.38
N LYS A 18 -6.07 -1.49 6.79
CA LYS A 18 -5.79 -2.86 7.27
C LYS A 18 -4.28 -3.16 7.30
N ALA A 19 -3.54 -2.73 6.27
CA ALA A 19 -2.08 -2.88 6.25
C ALA A 19 -1.42 -2.22 7.47
N THR A 20 -1.87 -1.02 7.85
CA THR A 20 -1.33 -0.33 9.04
C THR A 20 -1.71 -1.02 10.36
N GLU A 21 -2.87 -1.69 10.42
CA GLU A 21 -3.25 -2.48 11.58
C GLU A 21 -2.39 -3.73 11.72
N GLU A 22 -2.15 -4.44 10.62
CA GLU A 22 -1.26 -5.61 10.59
C GLU A 22 0.21 -5.22 10.87
N ASP A 23 0.68 -4.08 10.38
CA ASP A 23 2.01 -3.52 10.67
C ASP A 23 2.17 -3.29 12.19
N LYS A 24 1.16 -2.71 12.85
CA LYS A 24 1.15 -2.53 14.32
C LYS A 24 1.14 -3.85 15.08
N LYS A 25 0.49 -4.88 14.53
CA LYS A 25 0.50 -6.25 15.08
C LYS A 25 1.82 -6.99 14.83
N LYS A 26 2.77 -6.38 14.10
CA LYS A 26 4.01 -7.01 13.62
C LYS A 26 3.77 -8.15 12.62
N ASN A 27 2.60 -8.20 12.02
CA ASN A 27 2.26 -9.11 10.93
C ASN A 27 2.80 -8.54 9.62
N TYR A 28 4.13 -8.45 9.53
CA TYR A 28 4.85 -7.73 8.50
C TYR A 28 4.64 -8.31 7.10
N GLU A 29 4.54 -9.63 6.95
CA GLU A 29 4.27 -10.28 5.66
C GLU A 29 2.90 -9.88 5.09
N GLU A 30 1.86 -9.91 5.93
CA GLU A 30 0.51 -9.55 5.53
C GLU A 30 0.38 -8.04 5.32
N ALA A 31 0.98 -7.24 6.22
CA ALA A 31 1.06 -5.79 6.05
C ALA A 31 1.70 -5.41 4.72
N LEU A 32 2.80 -6.06 4.33
CA LEU A 32 3.49 -5.83 3.06
C LEU A 32 2.56 -6.11 1.87
N ARG A 33 1.88 -7.25 1.87
CA ARG A 33 0.90 -7.61 0.82
C ARG A 33 -0.22 -6.57 0.71
N LEU A 34 -0.79 -6.18 1.84
CA LEU A 34 -1.89 -5.22 1.90
C LEU A 34 -1.43 -3.81 1.45
N TYR A 35 -0.25 -3.35 1.86
CA TYR A 35 0.28 -2.06 1.39
C TYR A 35 0.45 -2.04 -0.14
N GLN A 36 0.99 -3.11 -0.74
CA GLN A 36 1.13 -3.22 -2.19
C GLN A 36 -0.22 -3.24 -2.90
N ALA A 37 -1.17 -4.05 -2.42
CA ALA A 37 -2.51 -4.14 -2.98
C ALA A 37 -3.26 -2.80 -2.89
N GLY A 38 -3.23 -2.16 -1.73
CA GLY A 38 -3.88 -0.86 -1.51
C GLY A 38 -3.31 0.23 -2.42
N CYS A 39 -1.98 0.28 -2.57
CA CYS A 39 -1.31 1.19 -3.50
C CYS A 39 -1.74 0.94 -4.96
N GLN A 40 -1.85 -0.32 -5.37
CA GLN A 40 -2.27 -0.68 -6.73
C GLN A 40 -3.70 -0.21 -7.02
N TYR A 41 -4.63 -0.36 -6.08
CA TYR A 41 -5.99 0.15 -6.20
C TYR A 41 -6.05 1.68 -6.30
N MET A 42 -5.27 2.39 -5.49
CA MET A 42 -5.18 3.86 -5.54
C MET A 42 -4.59 4.35 -6.88
N LEU A 43 -3.57 3.67 -7.41
CA LEU A 43 -3.01 3.97 -8.73
C LEU A 43 -4.00 3.68 -9.87
N HIS A 44 -4.79 2.62 -9.76
CA HIS A 44 -5.85 2.32 -10.74
C HIS A 44 -6.90 3.44 -10.75
N ALA A 45 -7.35 3.87 -9.58
CA ALA A 45 -8.28 4.99 -9.45
C ALA A 45 -7.70 6.30 -10.04
N LEU A 46 -6.41 6.56 -9.83
CA LEU A 46 -5.70 7.70 -10.42
C LEU A 46 -5.63 7.66 -11.95
N LYS A 47 -5.47 6.47 -12.52
CA LYS A 47 -5.35 6.29 -13.97
C LYS A 47 -6.69 6.46 -14.68
N TYR A 48 -7.80 6.05 -14.05
CA TYR A 48 -9.09 5.91 -14.73
C TYR A 48 -10.23 6.77 -14.19
N GLY A 49 -10.09 7.47 -13.05
CA GLY A 49 -11.21 8.31 -12.57
C GLY A 49 -10.87 9.55 -11.74
N CYS A 50 -9.62 9.80 -11.39
CA CYS A 50 -9.26 11.08 -10.77
C CYS A 50 -8.80 12.08 -11.84
N HIS A 51 -9.67 13.03 -12.18
CA HIS A 51 -9.39 14.07 -13.19
C HIS A 51 -8.87 15.38 -12.59
N ASN A 52 -8.92 15.55 -11.26
CA ASN A 52 -8.50 16.77 -10.58
C ASN A 52 -7.03 16.68 -10.11
N ASP A 53 -6.16 17.56 -10.59
CA ASP A 53 -4.70 17.46 -10.35
C ASP A 53 -4.30 17.55 -8.88
N THR A 54 -4.96 18.40 -8.08
CA THR A 54 -4.71 18.48 -6.62
C THR A 54 -4.99 17.16 -5.90
N SER A 55 -6.10 16.51 -6.25
CA SER A 55 -6.48 15.22 -5.68
C SER A 55 -5.52 14.13 -6.14
N ARG A 56 -5.08 14.19 -7.40
CA ARG A 56 -4.13 13.22 -7.96
C ARG A 56 -2.80 13.26 -7.22
N ASP A 57 -2.25 14.45 -6.98
CA ASP A 57 -0.98 14.60 -6.28
C ASP A 57 -1.08 14.19 -4.81
N SER A 58 -2.19 14.48 -4.16
CA SER A 58 -2.45 14.02 -2.79
C SER A 58 -2.44 12.49 -2.69
N ILE A 59 -3.11 11.80 -3.62
CA ILE A 59 -3.16 10.33 -3.65
C ILE A 59 -1.78 9.76 -3.99
N LYS A 60 -1.05 10.32 -4.98
CA LYS A 60 0.32 9.89 -5.31
C LYS A 60 1.27 10.01 -4.12
N ASN A 61 1.22 11.14 -3.41
CA ASN A 61 2.03 11.35 -2.21
C ASN A 61 1.70 10.34 -1.12
N LYS A 62 0.43 9.96 -0.97
CA LYS A 62 0.00 8.90 -0.04
C LYS A 62 0.56 7.54 -0.45
N VAL A 63 0.38 7.16 -1.72
CA VAL A 63 0.90 5.90 -2.29
C VAL A 63 2.41 5.79 -2.09
N LYS A 64 3.15 6.87 -2.37
CA LYS A 64 4.61 6.90 -2.17
C LYS A 64 4.99 6.64 -0.70
N GLN A 65 4.28 7.24 0.26
CA GLN A 65 4.53 7.00 1.68
C GLN A 65 4.27 5.54 2.10
N TYR A 66 3.20 4.94 1.58
CA TYR A 66 2.89 3.54 1.85
C TYR A 66 3.88 2.57 1.20
N LEU A 67 4.36 2.87 0.00
CA LEU A 67 5.41 2.09 -0.67
C LEU A 67 6.74 2.16 0.09
N ASP A 68 7.14 3.34 0.57
CA ASP A 68 8.36 3.48 1.40
C ASP A 68 8.26 2.64 2.69
N ARG A 69 7.07 2.59 3.31
CA ARG A 69 6.83 1.71 4.46
C ARG A 69 6.91 0.23 4.07
N ALA A 70 6.28 -0.16 2.96
CA ALA A 70 6.33 -1.51 2.43
C ALA A 70 7.77 -1.97 2.16
N GLU A 71 8.60 -1.12 1.58
CA GLU A 71 10.01 -1.41 1.30
C GLU A 71 10.81 -1.63 2.59
N LYS A 72 10.58 -0.81 3.62
CA LYS A 72 11.18 -1.01 4.95
C LYS A 72 10.78 -2.34 5.58
N ILE A 73 9.50 -2.70 5.48
CA ILE A 73 8.99 -3.98 5.99
C ILE A 73 9.63 -5.15 5.23
N LYS A 74 9.70 -5.07 3.90
CA LYS A 74 10.35 -6.08 3.07
C LYS A 74 11.82 -6.27 3.46
N ASN A 75 12.58 -5.18 3.60
CA ASN A 75 13.98 -5.25 4.02
C ASN A 75 14.13 -5.86 5.42
N TYR A 76 13.20 -5.59 6.33
CA TYR A 76 13.19 -6.20 7.66
C TYR A 76 12.92 -7.71 7.62
N LEU A 77 11.98 -8.15 6.77
CA LEU A 77 11.68 -9.56 6.54
C LEU A 77 12.87 -10.28 5.90
N ASP A 78 13.45 -9.72 4.84
CA ASP A 78 14.63 -10.26 4.16
C ASP A 78 15.83 -10.35 5.12
N SER A 79 16.03 -9.34 5.98
CA SER A 79 17.10 -9.35 6.99
C SER A 79 16.86 -10.31 8.16
N SER A 80 15.60 -10.58 8.53
CA SER A 80 15.28 -11.62 9.52
C SER A 80 15.56 -13.00 8.94
N ASN A 81 15.07 -13.26 7.73
CA ASN A 81 15.22 -14.56 7.08
C ASN A 81 16.69 -14.94 6.84
N ASN A 82 17.57 -13.95 6.62
CA ASN A 82 19.00 -14.16 6.42
C ASN A 82 19.80 -14.38 7.73
N ARG A 83 19.20 -14.16 8.91
CA ARG A 83 19.85 -14.48 10.19
C ARG A 83 19.68 -15.94 10.60
N ASP A 84 18.68 -16.63 10.07
CA ASP A 84 18.37 -18.02 10.43
C ASP A 84 19.13 -19.06 9.57
N ASP A 85 19.85 -18.65 8.52
CA ASP A 85 20.68 -19.52 7.66
C ASP A 85 22.15 -19.65 8.14
N VAL A 86 22.54 -18.92 9.19
CA VAL A 86 23.85 -19.08 9.84
C VAL A 86 23.65 -19.80 11.18
N SER A 87 23.44 -21.12 11.13
CA SER A 87 23.59 -22.03 12.27
C SER A 87 24.11 -23.38 11.80
#